data_AF-A0A4Q2L6Y7-F1
#
_entry.id   AF-A0A4Q2L6Y7-F1
#
_cell.length_a   1.000
_cell.length_b   1.000
_cell.length_c   1.000
_cell.angle_alpha   90.00
_cell.angle_beta   90.00
_cell.angle_gamma   90.00
#
_symmetry.space_group_name_H-M   'P 1'
#
loop_
_entity.id
_entity.type
_entity.pdbx_description
1 polymer ?
#
loop_
_entity_poly.entity_id
_entity_poly.type
_entity_poly.pdbx_seq_one_letter_code
_entity_poly.pdbx_strand_id
1 'polypeptide(L)'
;MRGDRAGLVPATSKLGGFVRQRAAAPGIADRGGHGRPEVVLEQRFRSFVKRVYVLLITIAVSIVLFHFAPQRGMPRDGAQLTADVLWLLPAAAGGAAAGAAIVVASASHAALEGMARLGLPGLGAGARALSNGLTWAAIALLGVHFTASAFAALPGGHSLIGAILGGSLGFGTYRLHRHAIEHDAYRTFNLVAMLLATGILASMSMTPTGEWWTVNFSTLGTSDDVAAACFNVAIIVSGAGMAGLARSLTRTLTGVRFGTRRGGLRTMNALIVIIGVCLMGIGLVPIDGDMVLHNTFAAAAAGAFAMLCLGVQIWARRMPRMLVWFSYAALGLEVVAMIAYDRLGFFSLTVFEIIAFTLVFTWLIALVATTAMHPHSHSQSADGTDAATRRHLAVDSFARRATAVATGPVGPAPDRRAPRRLRTSTGVMNARVRRRSRRTGPLSHEQRAMWRGSVSSDDPPDHGISRRVRR
;
A
#
# COMPACT_ATOMS: atom_id res chain seq x y z
N MET A 1 -33.90 6.10 -86.42
CA MET A 1 -34.07 4.63 -86.44
C MET A 1 -32.70 3.99 -86.37
N ARG A 2 -32.45 3.00 -85.49
CA ARG A 2 -31.20 2.18 -85.35
C ARG A 2 -29.93 3.03 -85.09
N GLY A 3 -28.94 2.66 -84.26
CA GLY A 3 -28.48 1.33 -83.79
C GLY A 3 -27.30 0.86 -84.67
N ASP A 4 -26.22 0.27 -84.15
CA ASP A 4 -25.80 -0.01 -82.77
C ASP A 4 -24.27 -0.32 -82.74
N ARG A 5 -23.63 -0.27 -81.55
CA ARG A 5 -22.33 -0.90 -81.16
C ARG A 5 -20.96 -0.53 -81.77
N ALA A 6 -20.01 -0.46 -80.81
CA ALA A 6 -18.65 -1.00 -80.80
C ALA A 6 -17.48 -0.26 -81.48
N GLY A 7 -16.39 -0.13 -80.71
CA GLY A 7 -15.05 0.27 -81.14
C GLY A 7 -14.05 0.13 -79.98
N LEU A 8 -13.12 -0.81 -80.07
CA LEU A 8 -12.05 -1.06 -79.09
C LEU A 8 -10.68 -0.77 -79.74
N VAL A 9 -9.85 0.01 -79.02
CA VAL A 9 -8.39 -0.19 -78.82
C VAL A 9 -7.54 -0.57 -80.06
N PRO A 10 -6.55 0.27 -80.46
CA PRO A 10 -5.21 -0.02 -79.94
C PRO A 10 -4.26 1.16 -79.62
N ALA A 11 -3.46 0.92 -78.57
CA ALA A 11 -2.04 1.23 -78.36
C ALA A 11 -1.38 2.52 -78.90
N THR A 12 -0.57 3.15 -78.03
CA THR A 12 0.84 3.48 -78.31
C THR A 12 1.64 3.59 -77.01
N SER A 13 2.97 3.44 -77.08
CA SER A 13 3.89 3.41 -75.95
C SER A 13 4.74 4.68 -75.85
N LYS A 14 5.24 5.02 -74.65
CA LYS A 14 6.41 5.89 -74.45
C LYS A 14 7.30 5.41 -73.30
N LEU A 15 8.60 5.64 -73.46
CA LEU A 15 9.69 5.19 -72.58
C LEU A 15 10.08 6.27 -71.55
N GLY A 16 10.69 5.79 -70.45
CA GLY A 16 11.95 6.36 -69.95
C GLY A 16 11.86 7.43 -68.86
N GLY A 17 12.57 7.22 -67.74
CA GLY A 17 12.68 8.23 -66.67
C GLY A 17 13.19 7.74 -65.31
N PHE A 18 14.07 6.73 -65.22
CA PHE A 18 14.58 6.26 -63.93
C PHE A 18 15.57 7.25 -63.31
N VAL A 19 15.14 7.96 -62.25
CA VAL A 19 16.03 8.80 -61.41
C VAL A 19 16.24 8.13 -60.05
N ARG A 20 17.51 8.11 -59.64
CA ARG A 20 18.07 7.24 -58.59
C ARG A 20 17.73 7.74 -57.18
N GLN A 21 16.64 7.23 -56.59
CA GLN A 21 16.27 7.57 -55.21
C GLN A 21 17.29 6.97 -54.22
N ARG A 22 17.86 7.82 -53.36
CA ARG A 22 18.99 7.47 -52.48
C ARG A 22 18.48 6.76 -51.23
N ALA A 23 18.81 5.49 -51.06
CA ALA A 23 18.39 4.71 -49.88
C ALA A 23 18.97 5.31 -48.59
N ALA A 24 18.11 5.85 -47.73
CA ALA A 24 18.44 6.17 -46.36
C ALA A 24 18.31 4.88 -45.53
N ALA A 25 19.39 4.44 -44.90
CA ALA A 25 19.36 3.25 -44.06
C ALA A 25 18.42 3.47 -42.85
N PRO A 26 17.55 2.51 -42.50
CA PRO A 26 16.76 2.60 -41.27
C PRO A 26 17.72 2.48 -40.09
N GLY A 27 18.01 3.61 -39.43
CA GLY A 27 18.78 3.61 -38.19
C GLY A 27 18.02 2.86 -37.12
N ILE A 28 18.46 1.63 -36.80
CA ILE A 28 17.89 0.80 -35.74
C ILE A 28 18.28 1.41 -34.38
N ALA A 29 17.58 2.48 -34.02
CA ALA A 29 17.55 3.03 -32.68
C ALA A 29 16.62 2.16 -31.82
N ASP A 30 16.99 0.89 -31.64
CA ASP A 30 16.33 0.02 -30.68
C ASP A 30 16.55 0.58 -29.27
N ARG A 31 15.57 1.35 -28.80
CA ARG A 31 15.45 1.75 -27.39
C ARG A 31 14.78 0.63 -26.59
N GLY A 32 15.19 -0.61 -26.85
CA GLY A 32 14.78 -1.80 -26.13
C GLY A 32 14.99 -1.61 -24.64
N GLY A 33 13.93 -1.84 -23.87
CA GLY A 33 13.78 -1.36 -22.49
C GLY A 33 14.76 -1.96 -21.48
N HIS A 34 16.01 -1.49 -21.50
CA HIS A 34 17.04 -1.76 -20.49
C HIS A 34 16.73 -0.98 -19.21
N GLY A 35 15.62 -1.34 -18.56
CA GLY A 35 15.39 -0.99 -17.16
C GLY A 35 16.57 -1.50 -16.33
N ARG A 36 17.14 -0.64 -15.47
CA ARG A 36 18.30 -0.99 -14.64
C ARG A 36 18.08 -2.35 -13.96
N PRO A 37 19.09 -3.24 -13.90
CA PRO A 37 18.90 -4.61 -13.42
C PRO A 37 18.31 -4.67 -12.00
N GLU A 38 18.65 -3.70 -11.15
CA GLU A 38 18.07 -3.47 -9.82
C GLU A 38 16.53 -3.37 -9.85
N VAL A 39 15.97 -2.62 -10.80
CA VAL A 39 14.52 -2.37 -10.94
C VAL A 39 13.82 -3.63 -11.44
N VAL A 40 14.43 -4.36 -12.37
CA VAL A 40 13.91 -5.65 -12.86
C VAL A 40 13.93 -6.70 -11.75
N LEU A 41 14.99 -6.74 -10.94
CA LEU A 41 15.10 -7.62 -9.79
C LEU A 41 14.07 -7.28 -8.71
N GLU A 42 13.88 -5.99 -8.37
CA GLU A 42 12.87 -5.56 -7.39
C GLU A 42 11.44 -5.90 -7.87
N GLN A 43 11.13 -5.71 -9.16
CA GLN A 43 9.84 -6.09 -9.75
C GLN A 43 9.61 -7.61 -9.71
N ARG A 44 10.63 -8.41 -10.03
CA ARG A 44 10.58 -9.88 -9.92
C ARG A 44 10.35 -10.32 -8.48
N PHE A 45 11.11 -9.78 -7.52
CA PHE A 45 10.98 -10.08 -6.09
C PHE A 45 9.58 -9.75 -5.55
N ARG A 46 9.07 -8.54 -5.80
CA ARG A 46 7.69 -8.15 -5.41
C ARG A 46 6.61 -9.03 -6.05
N SER A 47 6.86 -9.57 -7.24
CA SER A 47 5.94 -10.48 -7.94
C SER A 47 5.99 -11.90 -7.37
N PHE A 48 7.18 -12.39 -7.00
CA PHE A 48 7.38 -13.65 -6.28
C PHE A 48 6.70 -13.62 -4.91
N VAL A 49 6.95 -12.58 -4.11
CA VAL A 49 6.33 -12.39 -2.79
C VAL A 49 4.80 -12.44 -2.84
N LYS A 50 4.17 -11.83 -3.86
CA LYS A 50 2.71 -11.92 -4.05
C LYS A 50 2.22 -13.33 -4.42
N ARG A 51 3.00 -14.09 -5.19
CA ARG A 51 2.69 -15.50 -5.49
C ARG A 51 2.78 -16.36 -4.24
N VAL A 52 3.73 -16.10 -3.35
CA VAL A 52 3.83 -16.76 -2.03
C VAL A 52 2.61 -16.43 -1.16
N TYR A 53 2.22 -15.15 -1.04
CA TYR A 53 0.99 -14.78 -0.31
C TYR A 53 -0.25 -15.48 -0.86
N VAL A 54 -0.44 -15.44 -2.19
CA VAL A 54 -1.55 -16.15 -2.86
C VAL A 54 -1.52 -17.65 -2.58
N LEU A 55 -0.35 -18.30 -2.68
CA LEU A 55 -0.22 -19.74 -2.47
C LEU A 55 -0.59 -20.14 -1.04
N LEU A 56 -0.10 -19.40 -0.04
CA LEU A 56 -0.41 -19.64 1.36
C LEU A 56 -1.90 -19.41 1.66
N ILE A 57 -2.51 -18.35 1.11
CA ILE A 57 -3.97 -18.12 1.18
C ILE A 57 -4.74 -19.28 0.51
N THR A 58 -4.28 -19.77 -0.65
CA THR A 58 -4.92 -20.86 -1.39
C THR A 58 -4.89 -22.18 -0.60
N ILE A 59 -3.77 -22.46 0.08
CA ILE A 59 -3.63 -23.61 0.98
C ILE A 59 -4.56 -23.45 2.18
N ALA A 60 -4.53 -22.30 2.86
CA ALA A 60 -5.37 -22.02 4.02
C ALA A 60 -6.88 -22.13 3.70
N VAL A 61 -7.33 -21.60 2.57
CA VAL A 61 -8.74 -21.74 2.13
C VAL A 61 -9.08 -23.19 1.76
N SER A 62 -8.16 -23.94 1.14
CA SER A 62 -8.37 -25.39 0.89
C SER A 62 -8.57 -26.16 2.20
N ILE A 63 -7.79 -25.85 3.24
CA ILE A 63 -7.95 -26.46 4.58
C ILE A 63 -9.31 -26.12 5.17
N VAL A 64 -9.69 -24.83 5.20
CA VAL A 64 -11.02 -24.42 5.72
C VAL A 64 -12.15 -25.14 4.98
N LEU A 65 -12.08 -25.24 3.65
CA LEU A 65 -13.12 -25.93 2.86
C LEU A 65 -13.15 -27.45 3.09
N PHE A 66 -12.01 -28.07 3.37
CA PHE A 66 -11.93 -29.48 3.73
C PHE A 66 -12.62 -29.75 5.08
N HIS A 67 -12.32 -28.93 6.10
CA HIS A 67 -12.91 -29.05 7.43
C HIS A 67 -14.37 -28.58 7.50
N PHE A 68 -14.84 -27.76 6.54
CA PHE A 68 -16.25 -27.36 6.42
C PHE A 68 -17.13 -28.42 5.71
N ALA A 69 -16.54 -29.46 5.14
CA ALA A 69 -17.29 -30.58 4.57
C ALA A 69 -18.07 -31.33 5.67
N PRO A 70 -19.32 -31.76 5.43
CA PRO A 70 -20.16 -32.37 6.47
C PRO A 70 -19.73 -33.81 6.78
N GLN A 71 -18.69 -33.98 7.61
CA GLN A 71 -18.20 -35.26 8.13
C GLN A 71 -19.14 -35.88 9.19
N ARG A 72 -20.43 -36.00 8.86
CA ARG A 72 -21.48 -36.43 9.81
C ARG A 72 -21.56 -37.96 9.92
N GLY A 73 -20.87 -38.51 10.91
CA GLY A 73 -21.33 -39.71 11.61
C GLY A 73 -21.12 -41.05 10.91
N MET A 74 -20.17 -41.17 9.98
CA MET A 74 -19.70 -42.50 9.58
C MET A 74 -18.84 -43.13 10.69
N PRO A 75 -18.87 -44.46 10.88
CA PRO A 75 -17.88 -45.17 11.69
C PRO A 75 -16.45 -44.91 11.22
N ARG A 76 -15.47 -45.05 12.13
CA ARG A 76 -14.02 -44.88 11.89
C ARG A 76 -13.39 -46.08 11.15
N ASP A 77 -14.08 -46.53 10.11
CA ASP A 77 -13.66 -47.62 9.23
C ASP A 77 -13.04 -47.07 7.93
N GLY A 78 -12.60 -47.95 7.02
CA GLY A 78 -12.03 -47.56 5.73
C GLY A 78 -12.95 -46.70 4.84
N ALA A 79 -14.25 -46.64 5.15
CA ALA A 79 -15.21 -45.73 4.51
C ALA A 79 -14.99 -44.25 4.85
N GLN A 80 -14.45 -43.93 6.03
CA GLN A 80 -14.08 -42.54 6.36
C GLN A 80 -12.85 -42.12 5.55
N LEU A 81 -11.84 -42.99 5.45
CA LEU A 81 -10.60 -42.69 4.72
C LEU A 81 -10.85 -42.45 3.21
N THR A 82 -11.79 -43.16 2.61
CA THR A 82 -12.21 -42.91 1.21
C THR A 82 -13.07 -41.66 1.08
N ALA A 83 -13.90 -41.32 2.08
CA ALA A 83 -14.65 -40.07 2.11
C ALA A 83 -13.73 -38.83 2.26
N ASP A 84 -12.67 -38.91 3.07
CA ASP A 84 -11.65 -37.87 3.20
C ASP A 84 -10.92 -37.64 1.87
N VAL A 85 -10.45 -38.71 1.22
CA VAL A 85 -9.81 -38.63 -0.10
C VAL A 85 -10.77 -38.06 -1.17
N LEU A 86 -12.07 -38.39 -1.09
CA LEU A 86 -13.09 -37.86 -1.99
C LEU A 86 -13.32 -36.35 -1.77
N TRP A 87 -13.32 -35.88 -0.51
CA TRP A 87 -13.51 -34.46 -0.16
C TRP A 87 -12.29 -33.58 -0.39
N LEU A 88 -11.09 -34.15 -0.42
CA LEU A 88 -9.86 -33.44 -0.73
C LEU A 88 -9.91 -32.75 -2.11
N LEU A 89 -10.54 -33.40 -3.11
CA LEU A 89 -10.62 -32.87 -4.47
C LEU A 89 -11.55 -31.64 -4.58
N PRO A 90 -12.81 -31.64 -4.10
CA PRO A 90 -13.64 -30.43 -4.01
C PRO A 90 -13.01 -29.32 -3.17
N ALA A 91 -12.38 -29.65 -2.04
CA ALA A 91 -11.75 -28.65 -1.17
C ALA A 91 -10.57 -27.95 -1.86
N ALA A 92 -9.67 -28.72 -2.49
CA ALA A 92 -8.57 -28.18 -3.28
C ALA A 92 -9.04 -27.40 -4.51
N ALA A 93 -10.11 -27.84 -5.19
CA ALA A 93 -10.70 -27.12 -6.32
C ALA A 93 -11.33 -25.78 -5.90
N GLY A 94 -12.07 -25.76 -4.78
CA GLY A 94 -12.64 -24.54 -4.22
C GLY A 94 -11.58 -23.56 -3.71
N GLY A 95 -10.53 -24.07 -3.05
CA GLY A 95 -9.36 -23.29 -2.65
C GLY A 95 -8.62 -22.70 -3.85
N ALA A 96 -8.40 -23.49 -4.91
CA ALA A 96 -7.79 -23.03 -6.16
C ALA A 96 -8.65 -21.97 -6.87
N ALA A 97 -9.98 -22.09 -6.85
CA ALA A 97 -10.89 -21.08 -7.38
C ALA A 97 -10.85 -19.76 -6.58
N ALA A 98 -10.80 -19.84 -5.25
CA ALA A 98 -10.60 -18.67 -4.38
C ALA A 98 -9.23 -18.03 -4.60
N GLY A 99 -8.17 -18.85 -4.71
CA GLY A 99 -6.82 -18.41 -5.05
C GLY A 99 -6.76 -17.68 -6.40
N ALA A 100 -7.39 -18.23 -7.44
CA ALA A 100 -7.50 -17.61 -8.76
C ALA A 100 -8.27 -16.27 -8.71
N ALA A 101 -9.38 -16.21 -7.96
CA ALA A 101 -10.13 -14.98 -7.74
C ALA A 101 -9.25 -13.90 -7.06
N ILE A 102 -8.51 -14.26 -6.01
CA ILE A 102 -7.60 -13.37 -5.27
C ILE A 102 -6.40 -12.94 -6.13
N VAL A 103 -5.85 -13.80 -7.00
CA VAL A 103 -4.85 -13.45 -8.01
C VAL A 103 -5.37 -12.36 -8.93
N VAL A 104 -6.56 -12.56 -9.52
CA VAL A 104 -7.11 -11.61 -10.49
C VAL A 104 -7.55 -10.31 -9.79
N ALA A 105 -8.11 -10.37 -8.58
CA ALA A 105 -8.38 -9.20 -7.75
C ALA A 105 -7.09 -8.39 -7.48
N SER A 106 -5.97 -9.07 -7.19
CA SER A 106 -4.68 -8.47 -6.80
C SER A 106 -3.70 -8.22 -7.97
N ALA A 107 -4.08 -8.54 -9.21
CA ALA A 107 -3.21 -8.45 -10.38
C ALA A 107 -2.64 -7.05 -10.65
N SER A 108 -1.40 -7.00 -11.14
CA SER A 108 -0.79 -5.80 -11.72
C SER A 108 -1.27 -5.59 -13.17
N HIS A 109 -1.11 -4.39 -13.73
CA HIS A 109 -1.48 -4.14 -15.13
C HIS A 109 -0.66 -5.02 -16.10
N ALA A 110 0.65 -5.15 -15.88
CA ALA A 110 1.51 -6.04 -16.67
C ALA A 110 1.08 -7.53 -16.59
N ALA A 111 0.49 -7.98 -15.48
CA ALA A 111 -0.07 -9.33 -15.39
C ALA A 111 -1.38 -9.47 -16.20
N LEU A 112 -2.26 -8.46 -16.16
CA LEU A 112 -3.48 -8.44 -16.96
C LEU A 112 -3.20 -8.31 -18.47
N GLU A 113 -2.20 -7.52 -18.86
CA GLU A 113 -1.69 -7.52 -20.24
C GLU A 113 -1.14 -8.89 -20.65
N GLY A 114 -0.43 -9.58 -19.76
CA GLY A 114 0.05 -10.94 -19.99
C GLY A 114 -1.10 -11.93 -20.23
N MET A 115 -2.18 -11.83 -19.44
CA MET A 115 -3.40 -12.62 -19.64
C MET A 115 -4.09 -12.28 -20.97
N ALA A 116 -4.20 -11.00 -21.32
CA ALA A 116 -4.80 -10.57 -22.58
C ALA A 116 -4.01 -11.05 -23.81
N ARG A 117 -2.67 -11.09 -23.74
CA ARG A 117 -1.80 -11.68 -24.78
C ARG A 117 -1.97 -13.20 -24.93
N LEU A 118 -2.49 -13.87 -23.90
CA LEU A 118 -2.86 -15.29 -23.91
C LEU A 118 -4.34 -15.51 -24.30
N GLY A 119 -5.04 -14.47 -24.76
CA GLY A 119 -6.46 -14.55 -25.14
C GLY A 119 -7.44 -14.68 -23.97
N LEU A 120 -6.97 -14.62 -22.72
CA LEU A 120 -7.83 -14.74 -21.54
C LEU A 120 -8.56 -13.41 -21.26
N PRO A 121 -9.88 -13.41 -21.01
CA PRO A 121 -10.62 -12.19 -20.74
C PRO A 121 -10.18 -11.56 -19.41
N GLY A 122 -9.57 -10.38 -19.48
CA GLY A 122 -9.15 -9.63 -18.30
C GLY A 122 -10.35 -9.07 -17.53
N LEU A 123 -10.49 -9.42 -16.25
CA LEU A 123 -11.56 -8.86 -15.42
C LEU A 123 -11.36 -7.35 -15.21
N GLY A 124 -12.38 -6.57 -15.58
CA GLY A 124 -12.43 -5.13 -15.33
C GLY A 124 -12.40 -4.79 -13.84
N ALA A 125 -12.01 -3.55 -13.50
CA ALA A 125 -11.82 -3.10 -12.13
C ALA A 125 -13.04 -3.32 -11.22
N GLY A 126 -14.26 -3.24 -11.76
CA GLY A 126 -15.50 -3.53 -11.03
C GLY A 126 -15.63 -4.99 -10.58
N ALA A 127 -15.34 -5.96 -11.46
CA ALA A 127 -15.37 -7.39 -11.15
C ALA A 127 -14.24 -7.78 -10.18
N ARG A 128 -13.04 -7.19 -10.36
CA ARG A 128 -11.90 -7.37 -9.45
C ARG A 128 -12.19 -6.85 -8.03
N ALA A 129 -12.86 -5.70 -7.93
CA ALA A 129 -13.32 -5.18 -6.65
C ALA A 129 -14.44 -6.02 -6.02
N LEU A 130 -15.38 -6.53 -6.84
CA LEU A 130 -16.44 -7.43 -6.38
C LEU A 130 -15.87 -8.72 -5.80
N SER A 131 -14.91 -9.34 -6.49
CA SER A 131 -14.16 -10.49 -5.97
C SER A 131 -13.51 -10.20 -4.62
N ASN A 132 -12.79 -9.07 -4.47
CA ASN A 132 -12.18 -8.70 -3.20
C ASN A 132 -13.21 -8.53 -2.06
N GLY A 133 -14.36 -7.91 -2.35
CA GLY A 133 -15.45 -7.76 -1.38
C GLY A 133 -16.09 -9.10 -0.98
N LEU A 134 -16.31 -10.00 -1.95
CA LEU A 134 -16.85 -11.34 -1.68
C LEU A 134 -15.87 -12.19 -0.86
N THR A 135 -14.56 -12.11 -1.11
CA THR A 135 -13.53 -12.78 -0.29
C THR A 135 -13.58 -12.29 1.16
N TRP A 136 -13.62 -10.97 1.39
CA TRP A 136 -13.70 -10.42 2.75
C TRP A 136 -15.05 -10.71 3.44
N ALA A 137 -16.16 -10.75 2.69
CA ALA A 137 -17.45 -11.18 3.23
C ALA A 137 -17.41 -12.65 3.70
N ALA A 138 -16.83 -13.54 2.90
CA ALA A 138 -16.66 -14.95 3.25
C ALA A 138 -15.74 -15.13 4.47
N ILE A 139 -14.61 -14.40 4.53
CA ILE A 139 -13.70 -14.41 5.69
C ILE A 139 -14.45 -14.01 6.98
N ALA A 140 -15.24 -12.94 6.96
CA ALA A 140 -16.00 -12.50 8.14
C ALA A 140 -17.14 -13.47 8.51
N LEU A 141 -17.85 -14.04 7.52
CA LEU A 141 -18.87 -15.07 7.76
C LEU A 141 -18.27 -16.33 8.41
N LEU A 142 -17.12 -16.79 7.93
CA LEU A 142 -16.41 -17.93 8.50
C LEU A 142 -15.87 -17.64 9.90
N GLY A 143 -15.34 -16.42 10.14
CA GLY A 143 -14.88 -16.01 11.47
C GLY A 143 -16.01 -16.02 12.50
N VAL A 144 -17.18 -15.49 12.14
CA VAL A 144 -18.38 -15.52 13.00
C VAL A 144 -18.94 -16.94 13.16
N HIS A 145 -18.79 -17.81 12.15
CA HIS A 145 -19.18 -19.22 12.24
C HIS A 145 -18.31 -20.00 13.24
N PHE A 146 -16.98 -19.89 13.17
CA PHE A 146 -16.07 -20.56 14.12
C PHE A 146 -16.13 -19.98 15.54
N THR A 147 -16.72 -18.79 15.71
CA THR A 147 -16.96 -18.16 17.02
C THR A 147 -18.46 -18.06 17.37
N ALA A 148 -19.29 -18.93 16.78
CA ALA A 148 -20.76 -18.86 16.84
C ALA A 148 -21.35 -18.87 18.28
N SER A 149 -20.65 -19.49 19.24
CA SER A 149 -21.00 -19.50 20.67
C SER A 149 -21.00 -18.10 21.29
N ALA A 150 -20.02 -17.25 20.94
CA ALA A 150 -19.89 -15.89 21.48
C ALA A 150 -21.08 -14.98 21.12
N PHE A 151 -21.81 -15.31 20.05
CA PHE A 151 -22.98 -14.56 19.59
C PHE A 151 -24.32 -15.19 20.01
N ALA A 152 -24.31 -16.30 20.75
CA ALA A 152 -25.53 -17.04 21.12
C ALA A 152 -26.51 -16.23 21.99
N ALA A 153 -26.00 -15.27 22.78
CA ALA A 153 -26.82 -14.39 23.63
C ALA A 153 -27.42 -13.17 22.89
N LEU A 154 -27.06 -12.94 21.62
CA LEU A 154 -27.54 -11.79 20.84
C LEU A 154 -28.80 -12.12 20.04
N PRO A 155 -29.75 -11.18 19.88
CA PRO A 155 -30.91 -11.35 19.01
C PRO A 155 -30.50 -11.72 17.57
N GLY A 156 -31.05 -12.83 17.05
CA GLY A 156 -30.71 -13.37 15.73
C GLY A 156 -29.39 -14.18 15.65
N GLY A 157 -28.65 -14.26 16.76
CA GLY A 157 -27.46 -15.11 16.91
C GLY A 157 -26.33 -14.85 15.91
N HIS A 158 -25.43 -15.82 15.82
CA HIS A 158 -24.29 -15.78 14.89
C HIS A 158 -24.70 -15.60 13.42
N SER A 159 -25.88 -16.10 13.00
CA SER A 159 -26.37 -15.97 11.63
C SER A 159 -26.66 -14.52 11.24
N LEU A 160 -27.37 -13.77 12.10
CA LEU A 160 -27.67 -12.35 11.83
C LEU A 160 -26.40 -11.49 11.94
N ILE A 161 -25.59 -11.71 12.98
CA ILE A 161 -24.33 -10.98 13.16
C ILE A 161 -23.35 -11.25 12.01
N GLY A 162 -23.25 -12.50 11.55
CA GLY A 162 -22.43 -12.89 10.41
C GLY A 162 -22.89 -12.24 9.10
N ALA A 163 -24.20 -12.19 8.85
CA ALA A 163 -24.75 -11.48 7.69
C ALA A 163 -24.45 -9.97 7.74
N ILE A 164 -24.58 -9.33 8.91
CA ILE A 164 -24.30 -7.90 9.10
C ILE A 164 -22.80 -7.61 8.93
N LEU A 165 -21.92 -8.35 9.61
CA LEU A 165 -20.47 -8.14 9.56
C LEU A 165 -19.89 -8.51 8.19
N GLY A 166 -20.29 -9.65 7.63
CA GLY A 166 -19.88 -10.09 6.30
C GLY A 166 -20.35 -9.14 5.19
N GLY A 167 -21.61 -8.71 5.22
CA GLY A 167 -22.14 -7.72 4.30
C GLY A 167 -21.43 -6.36 4.42
N SER A 168 -21.21 -5.88 5.65
CA SER A 168 -20.56 -4.59 5.92
C SER A 168 -19.08 -4.58 5.51
N LEU A 169 -18.32 -5.60 5.90
CA LEU A 169 -16.90 -5.72 5.55
C LEU A 169 -16.73 -5.96 4.04
N GLY A 170 -17.56 -6.81 3.44
CA GLY A 170 -17.54 -7.08 2.01
C GLY A 170 -17.87 -5.84 1.17
N PHE A 171 -18.89 -5.07 1.55
CA PHE A 171 -19.23 -3.81 0.87
C PHE A 171 -18.17 -2.72 1.08
N GLY A 172 -17.65 -2.58 2.31
CA GLY A 172 -16.59 -1.63 2.63
C GLY A 172 -15.31 -1.91 1.85
N THR A 173 -14.86 -3.16 1.85
CA THR A 173 -13.65 -3.59 1.11
C THR A 173 -13.86 -3.63 -0.41
N TYR A 174 -15.07 -3.93 -0.91
CA TYR A 174 -15.44 -3.72 -2.32
C TYR A 174 -15.20 -2.27 -2.74
N ARG A 175 -15.77 -1.30 -2.00
CA ARG A 175 -15.64 0.13 -2.34
C ARG A 175 -14.19 0.58 -2.22
N LEU A 176 -13.50 0.18 -1.15
CA LEU A 176 -12.11 0.56 -0.92
C LEU A 176 -11.19 0.00 -2.01
N HIS A 177 -11.36 -1.27 -2.39
CA HIS A 177 -10.60 -1.88 -3.48
C HIS A 177 -10.88 -1.16 -4.79
N ARG A 178 -12.14 -0.89 -5.13
CA ARG A 178 -12.51 -0.14 -6.35
C ARG A 178 -11.81 1.22 -6.46
N HIS A 179 -11.52 1.89 -5.34
CA HIS A 179 -10.81 3.17 -5.30
C HIS A 179 -9.28 3.08 -5.16
N ALA A 180 -8.74 1.95 -4.67
CA ALA A 180 -7.30 1.80 -4.40
C ALA A 180 -6.61 0.72 -5.26
N ILE A 181 -7.34 0.02 -6.14
CA ILE A 181 -6.86 -1.14 -6.93
C ILE A 181 -5.62 -0.87 -7.77
N GLU A 182 -5.36 0.36 -8.18
CA GLU A 182 -4.16 0.75 -8.95
C GLU A 182 -2.88 0.70 -8.10
N HIS A 183 -2.99 0.94 -6.80
CA HIS A 183 -1.86 1.11 -5.89
C HIS A 183 -1.30 -0.22 -5.41
N ASP A 184 -0.07 -0.53 -5.84
CA ASP A 184 0.60 -1.80 -5.56
C ASP A 184 0.82 -2.06 -4.07
N ALA A 185 1.07 -1.00 -3.28
CA ALA A 185 1.19 -1.09 -1.82
C ALA A 185 -0.14 -1.53 -1.16
N TYR A 186 -1.27 -0.99 -1.63
CA TYR A 186 -2.60 -1.39 -1.14
C TYR A 186 -2.89 -2.85 -1.50
N ARG A 187 -2.71 -3.25 -2.76
CA ARG A 187 -2.92 -4.65 -3.20
C ARG A 187 -2.08 -5.63 -2.38
N THR A 188 -0.80 -5.30 -2.12
CA THR A 188 0.08 -6.18 -1.34
C THR A 188 -0.31 -6.23 0.13
N PHE A 189 -0.68 -5.10 0.74
CA PHE A 189 -1.09 -5.08 2.15
C PHE A 189 -2.46 -5.76 2.38
N ASN A 190 -3.38 -5.67 1.40
CA ASN A 190 -4.63 -6.44 1.40
C ASN A 190 -4.37 -7.96 1.33
N LEU A 191 -3.39 -8.42 0.54
CA LEU A 191 -2.95 -9.83 0.55
C LEU A 191 -2.32 -10.25 1.89
N VAL A 192 -1.55 -9.38 2.55
CA VAL A 192 -1.00 -9.64 3.89
C VAL A 192 -2.13 -9.82 4.92
N ALA A 193 -3.11 -8.91 4.91
CA ALA A 193 -4.28 -9.00 5.79
C ALA A 193 -5.15 -10.25 5.50
N MET A 194 -5.34 -10.59 4.23
CA MET A 194 -6.03 -11.83 3.82
C MET A 194 -5.28 -13.08 4.27
N LEU A 195 -3.94 -13.15 4.13
CA LEU A 195 -3.16 -14.29 4.60
C LEU A 195 -3.38 -14.53 6.09
N LEU A 196 -3.20 -13.49 6.91
CA LEU A 196 -3.39 -13.59 8.35
C LEU A 196 -4.80 -14.13 8.66
N ALA A 197 -5.83 -13.49 8.12
CA ALA A 197 -7.21 -13.91 8.34
C ALA A 197 -7.48 -15.36 7.89
N THR A 198 -7.00 -15.79 6.72
CA THR A 198 -7.22 -17.17 6.26
C THR A 198 -6.41 -18.21 7.04
N GLY A 199 -5.20 -17.89 7.52
CA GLY A 199 -4.41 -18.79 8.36
C GLY A 199 -5.03 -18.99 9.75
N ILE A 200 -5.58 -17.91 10.34
CA ILE A 200 -6.41 -17.98 11.54
C ILE A 200 -7.62 -18.89 11.31
N LEU A 201 -8.38 -18.68 10.22
CA LEU A 201 -9.54 -19.51 9.89
C LEU A 201 -9.16 -20.99 9.65
N ALA A 202 -8.01 -21.26 9.03
CA ALA A 202 -7.51 -22.63 8.84
C ALA A 202 -7.20 -23.28 10.19
N SER A 203 -6.50 -22.59 11.09
CA SER A 203 -6.25 -23.03 12.47
C SER A 203 -7.56 -23.31 13.22
N MET A 204 -8.50 -22.36 13.24
CA MET A 204 -9.84 -22.52 13.84
C MET A 204 -10.58 -23.75 13.28
N SER A 205 -10.54 -23.97 11.97
CA SER A 205 -11.22 -25.10 11.32
C SER A 205 -10.67 -26.48 11.72
N MET A 206 -9.41 -26.52 12.17
CA MET A 206 -8.74 -27.71 12.68
C MET A 206 -8.81 -27.85 14.22
N THR A 207 -9.42 -26.89 14.94
CA THR A 207 -9.44 -26.82 16.42
C THR A 207 -10.88 -26.89 16.96
N PRO A 208 -11.55 -28.06 16.94
CA PRO A 208 -13.02 -28.10 16.87
C PRO A 208 -13.75 -27.93 18.20
N THR A 209 -13.05 -28.09 19.33
CA THR A 209 -13.66 -28.20 20.67
C THR A 209 -12.83 -27.56 21.79
N GLY A 210 -11.90 -26.66 21.48
CA GLY A 210 -11.02 -26.05 22.50
C GLY A 210 -11.60 -24.81 23.15
N GLU A 211 -11.25 -24.57 24.42
CA GLU A 211 -11.46 -23.31 25.17
C GLU A 211 -10.61 -22.13 24.62
N TRP A 212 -10.04 -22.25 23.42
CA TRP A 212 -9.17 -21.23 22.82
C TRP A 212 -9.87 -19.87 22.69
N TRP A 213 -11.17 -19.88 22.41
CA TRP A 213 -11.97 -18.66 22.26
C TRP A 213 -12.43 -18.06 23.60
N THR A 214 -12.34 -18.79 24.71
CA THR A 214 -12.67 -18.31 26.06
C THR A 214 -11.43 -17.82 26.82
N VAL A 215 -10.25 -18.37 26.51
CA VAL A 215 -8.97 -18.00 27.13
C VAL A 215 -8.28 -16.85 26.38
N ASN A 216 -7.57 -17.12 25.28
CA ASN A 216 -6.89 -16.11 24.46
C ASN A 216 -6.68 -16.56 23.00
N PHE A 217 -6.64 -15.62 22.08
CA PHE A 217 -6.49 -15.82 20.63
C PHE A 217 -5.21 -16.56 20.25
N SER A 218 -4.12 -16.30 20.98
CA SER A 218 -2.81 -16.92 20.75
C SER A 218 -2.74 -18.42 21.11
N THR A 219 -3.71 -18.97 21.84
CA THR A 219 -3.81 -20.44 22.05
C THR A 219 -3.99 -21.22 20.74
N LEU A 220 -4.46 -20.57 19.66
CA LEU A 220 -4.45 -21.15 18.31
C LEU A 220 -3.04 -21.47 17.78
N GLY A 221 -1.98 -21.01 18.46
CA GLY A 221 -0.56 -21.23 18.11
C GLY A 221 0.22 -22.12 19.07
N THR A 222 -0.40 -22.78 20.06
CA THR A 222 0.31 -23.50 21.17
C THR A 222 0.38 -25.03 21.03
N SER A 223 -0.20 -25.61 19.97
CA SER A 223 -0.08 -27.06 19.71
C SER A 223 1.18 -27.41 18.91
N ASP A 224 1.70 -28.63 19.07
CA ASP A 224 2.70 -29.21 18.15
C ASP A 224 2.03 -29.79 16.88
N ASP A 225 1.13 -29.04 16.23
CA ASP A 225 0.30 -29.53 15.13
C ASP A 225 0.15 -28.57 13.93
N VAL A 226 -0.63 -29.00 12.94
CA VAL A 226 -0.89 -28.23 11.71
C VAL A 226 -1.77 -27.00 11.97
N ALA A 227 -2.62 -27.00 13.00
CA ALA A 227 -3.45 -25.86 13.37
C ALA A 227 -2.60 -24.71 13.93
N ALA A 228 -1.67 -25.02 14.84
CA ALA A 228 -0.68 -24.08 15.32
C ALA A 228 0.25 -23.60 14.21
N ALA A 229 0.72 -24.50 13.33
CA ALA A 229 1.51 -24.12 12.18
C ALA A 229 0.76 -23.13 11.26
N CYS A 230 -0.55 -23.32 11.02
CA CYS A 230 -1.37 -22.41 10.21
C CYS A 230 -1.51 -21.01 10.83
N PHE A 231 -1.64 -20.91 12.16
CA PHE A 231 -1.68 -19.63 12.86
C PHE A 231 -0.29 -18.96 12.87
N ASN A 232 0.73 -19.66 13.37
CA ASN A 232 2.08 -19.14 13.57
C ASN A 232 2.75 -18.73 12.25
N VAL A 233 2.67 -19.56 11.19
CA VAL A 233 3.23 -19.19 9.88
C VAL A 233 2.49 -17.98 9.28
N ALA A 234 1.17 -17.90 9.42
CA ALA A 234 0.40 -16.79 8.87
C ALA A 234 0.74 -15.47 9.57
N ILE A 235 0.87 -15.43 10.90
CA ILE A 235 1.24 -14.20 11.63
C ILE A 235 2.71 -13.81 11.39
N ILE A 236 3.65 -14.75 11.33
CA ILE A 236 5.06 -14.47 10.99
C ILE A 236 5.18 -13.89 9.57
N VAL A 237 4.63 -14.56 8.56
CA VAL A 237 4.77 -14.15 7.15
C VAL A 237 3.99 -12.85 6.86
N SER A 238 2.92 -12.58 7.62
CA SER A 238 2.22 -11.30 7.57
C SER A 238 2.94 -10.16 8.31
N GLY A 239 3.53 -10.43 9.47
CA GLY A 239 4.37 -9.46 10.21
C GLY A 239 5.61 -9.04 9.40
N ALA A 240 6.30 -10.01 8.81
CA ALA A 240 7.41 -9.76 7.88
C ALA A 240 6.96 -8.94 6.66
N GLY A 241 5.77 -9.23 6.11
CA GLY A 241 5.14 -8.46 5.04
C GLY A 241 4.88 -7.01 5.42
N MET A 242 4.29 -6.79 6.59
CA MET A 242 4.02 -5.46 7.13
C MET A 242 5.32 -4.66 7.34
N ALA A 243 6.33 -5.25 7.96
CA ALA A 243 7.63 -4.61 8.19
C ALA A 243 8.34 -4.26 6.86
N GLY A 244 8.36 -5.18 5.90
CA GLY A 244 8.93 -4.94 4.56
C GLY A 244 8.18 -3.85 3.77
N LEU A 245 6.85 -3.82 3.86
CA LEU A 245 6.03 -2.81 3.20
C LEU A 245 6.07 -1.43 3.88
N ALA A 246 6.43 -1.34 5.16
CA ALA A 246 6.39 -0.11 5.97
C ALA A 246 7.03 1.12 5.28
N ARG A 247 8.17 0.93 4.60
CA ARG A 247 8.87 1.99 3.87
C ARG A 247 8.19 2.38 2.56
N SER A 248 7.38 1.49 1.97
CA SER A 248 6.48 1.81 0.87
C SER A 248 5.28 2.63 1.38
N LEU A 249 4.66 2.20 2.49
CA LEU A 249 3.47 2.84 3.06
C LEU A 249 3.77 4.29 3.49
N THR A 250 4.96 4.55 4.02
CA THR A 250 5.37 5.89 4.46
C THR A 250 5.91 6.77 3.33
N ARG A 251 6.36 6.22 2.20
CA ARG A 251 6.77 7.03 1.02
C ARG A 251 5.59 7.80 0.42
N THR A 252 4.37 7.26 0.44
CA THR A 252 3.18 7.97 -0.10
C THR A 252 2.83 9.24 0.69
N LEU A 253 3.25 9.31 1.97
CA LEU A 253 3.06 10.47 2.86
C LEU A 253 4.09 11.60 2.65
N THR A 254 5.05 11.45 1.73
CA THR A 254 6.10 12.47 1.48
C THR A 254 5.59 13.73 0.76
N GLY A 255 4.39 13.70 0.20
CA GLY A 255 3.83 14.82 -0.55
C GLY A 255 3.50 16.04 0.33
N VAL A 256 3.85 17.24 -0.16
CA VAL A 256 3.65 18.54 0.51
C VAL A 256 2.22 18.73 1.03
N ARG A 257 1.22 18.14 0.35
CA ARG A 257 -0.20 18.16 0.74
C ARG A 257 -0.46 17.76 2.20
N PHE A 258 0.27 16.77 2.73
CA PHE A 258 0.10 16.26 4.09
C PHE A 258 0.83 17.07 5.17
N GLY A 259 1.73 17.98 4.79
CA GLY A 259 2.55 18.75 5.73
C GLY A 259 3.53 17.90 6.56
N THR A 260 3.89 16.71 6.07
CA THR A 260 4.57 15.68 6.86
C THR A 260 6.02 16.06 7.19
N ARG A 261 6.40 15.99 8.47
CA ARG A 261 7.78 16.27 8.91
C ARG A 261 8.71 15.11 8.54
N ARG A 262 9.95 15.41 8.08
CA ARG A 262 10.98 14.40 7.78
C ARG A 262 11.27 13.44 8.95
N GLY A 263 11.21 13.94 10.19
CA GLY A 263 11.29 13.12 11.39
C GLY A 263 10.06 12.20 11.56
N GLY A 264 8.85 12.76 11.46
CA GLY A 264 7.60 12.01 11.59
C GLY A 264 7.46 10.87 10.58
N LEU A 265 7.91 11.05 9.33
CA LEU A 265 7.99 9.96 8.35
C LEU A 265 8.86 8.78 8.83
N ARG A 266 9.99 9.07 9.49
CA ARG A 266 10.86 8.03 10.07
C ARG A 266 10.22 7.38 11.29
N THR A 267 9.58 8.16 12.16
CA THR A 267 8.84 7.65 13.33
C THR A 267 7.71 6.73 12.91
N MET A 268 6.84 7.15 11.98
CA MET A 268 5.77 6.29 11.44
C MET A 268 6.34 5.04 10.76
N ASN A 269 7.46 5.15 10.03
CA ASN A 269 8.09 3.98 9.40
C ASN A 269 8.61 3.00 10.45
N ALA A 270 9.28 3.50 11.50
CA ALA A 270 9.81 2.69 12.59
C ALA A 270 8.68 2.01 13.36
N LEU A 271 7.59 2.70 13.70
CA LEU A 271 6.44 2.12 14.41
C LEU A 271 5.76 1.00 13.59
N ILE A 272 5.58 1.18 12.27
CA ILE A 272 5.04 0.13 11.39
C ILE A 272 6.01 -1.06 11.27
N VAL A 273 7.32 -0.84 11.30
CA VAL A 273 8.32 -1.93 11.36
C VAL A 273 8.25 -2.65 12.71
N ILE A 274 8.17 -1.91 13.83
CA ILE A 274 8.07 -2.47 15.19
C ILE A 274 6.85 -3.39 15.30
N ILE A 275 5.65 -2.93 14.91
CA ILE A 275 4.45 -3.78 14.92
C ILE A 275 4.68 -5.04 14.09
N GLY A 276 5.19 -4.92 12.86
CA GLY A 276 5.46 -6.09 12.01
C GLY A 276 6.45 -7.10 12.63
N VAL A 277 7.49 -6.61 13.32
CA VAL A 277 8.45 -7.45 14.06
C VAL A 277 7.81 -8.06 15.32
N CYS A 278 6.96 -7.32 16.04
CA CYS A 278 6.20 -7.86 17.16
C CYS A 278 5.22 -8.96 16.72
N LEU A 279 4.55 -8.81 15.57
CA LEU A 279 3.71 -9.87 15.01
C LEU A 279 4.52 -11.13 14.64
N MET A 280 5.75 -10.98 14.17
CA MET A 280 6.67 -12.12 14.02
C MET A 280 7.02 -12.74 15.38
N GLY A 281 7.27 -11.93 16.40
CA GLY A 281 7.55 -12.39 17.77
C GLY A 281 6.41 -13.23 18.37
N ILE A 282 5.16 -12.78 18.22
CA ILE A 282 3.95 -13.47 18.69
C ILE A 282 3.82 -14.89 18.10
N GLY A 283 4.17 -15.10 16.83
CA GLY A 283 4.14 -16.42 16.19
C GLY A 283 5.43 -17.24 16.31
N LEU A 284 6.57 -16.62 16.65
CA LEU A 284 7.85 -17.29 16.93
C LEU A 284 7.98 -17.74 18.38
N VAL A 285 7.20 -17.14 19.28
CA VAL A 285 7.15 -17.47 20.72
C VAL A 285 5.70 -17.76 21.08
N PRO A 286 5.23 -19.01 20.96
CA PRO A 286 3.95 -19.45 21.49
C PRO A 286 3.79 -19.09 22.98
N ILE A 287 2.56 -18.79 23.40
CA ILE A 287 2.28 -18.21 24.72
C ILE A 287 2.51 -19.21 25.89
N ASP A 288 2.51 -20.51 25.60
CA ASP A 288 2.91 -21.59 26.50
C ASP A 288 4.43 -21.73 26.66
N GLY A 289 5.22 -21.33 25.66
CA GLY A 289 6.68 -21.40 25.68
C GLY A 289 7.34 -20.27 26.49
N ASP A 290 6.93 -19.02 26.25
CA ASP A 290 7.28 -17.88 27.12
C ASP A 290 6.17 -16.82 27.09
N MET A 291 5.25 -16.94 28.05
CA MET A 291 4.12 -16.02 28.22
C MET A 291 4.55 -14.55 28.42
N VAL A 292 5.69 -14.30 29.08
CA VAL A 292 6.16 -12.94 29.38
C VAL A 292 6.70 -12.27 28.12
N LEU A 293 7.50 -13.00 27.33
CA LEU A 293 8.02 -12.52 26.06
C LEU A 293 6.91 -12.38 25.00
N HIS A 294 5.98 -13.34 24.93
CA HIS A 294 4.79 -13.26 24.08
C HIS A 294 3.95 -12.01 24.39
N ASN A 295 3.58 -11.80 25.65
CA ASN A 295 2.80 -10.64 26.08
C ASN A 295 3.58 -9.33 25.88
N THR A 296 4.91 -9.35 26.00
CA THR A 296 5.77 -8.19 25.69
C THR A 296 5.69 -7.82 24.20
N PHE A 297 5.68 -8.80 23.29
CA PHE A 297 5.47 -8.51 21.87
C PHE A 297 4.06 -7.98 21.57
N ALA A 298 3.02 -8.57 22.16
CA ALA A 298 1.64 -8.10 22.01
C ALA A 298 1.45 -6.65 22.52
N ALA A 299 1.93 -6.36 23.73
CA ALA A 299 1.90 -5.02 24.31
C ALA A 299 2.73 -4.00 23.51
N ALA A 300 3.89 -4.39 22.98
CA ALA A 300 4.71 -3.53 22.12
C ALA A 300 4.03 -3.22 20.77
N ALA A 301 3.32 -4.19 20.17
CA ALA A 301 2.51 -3.97 18.97
C ALA A 301 1.37 -2.98 19.25
N ALA A 302 0.59 -3.21 20.32
CA ALA A 302 -0.52 -2.34 20.71
C ALA A 302 -0.03 -0.92 21.05
N GLY A 303 1.06 -0.79 21.82
CA GLY A 303 1.67 0.51 22.15
C GLY A 303 2.19 1.26 20.92
N ALA A 304 2.81 0.56 19.97
CA ALA A 304 3.26 1.15 18.71
C ALA A 304 2.08 1.58 17.82
N PHE A 305 0.97 0.85 17.85
CA PHE A 305 -0.27 1.23 17.15
C PHE A 305 -0.97 2.44 17.80
N ALA A 306 -1.09 2.45 19.14
CA ALA A 306 -1.62 3.59 19.88
C ALA A 306 -0.81 4.87 19.62
N MET A 307 0.53 4.77 19.58
CA MET A 307 1.40 5.86 19.14
C MET A 307 1.11 6.29 17.69
N LEU A 308 0.94 5.35 16.74
CA LEU A 308 0.59 5.67 15.36
C LEU A 308 -0.72 6.48 15.24
N CYS A 309 -1.74 6.09 16.01
CA CYS A 309 -3.04 6.76 16.04
C CYS A 309 -2.97 8.15 16.70
N LEU A 310 -2.33 8.27 17.87
CA LEU A 310 -2.17 9.55 18.59
C LEU A 310 -1.35 10.57 17.79
N GLY A 311 -0.20 10.15 17.27
CA GLY A 311 0.76 11.02 16.60
C GLY A 311 0.37 11.44 15.17
N VAL A 312 -0.76 10.96 14.64
CA VAL A 312 -1.18 11.19 13.24
C VAL A 312 -1.16 12.68 12.84
N GLN A 313 -1.67 13.56 13.72
CA GLN A 313 -1.65 15.01 13.49
C GLN A 313 -0.29 15.66 13.77
N ILE A 314 0.51 15.10 14.69
CA ILE A 314 1.82 15.62 15.09
C ILE A 314 2.83 15.46 13.95
N TRP A 315 2.79 14.31 13.27
CA TRP A 315 3.69 13.98 12.17
C TRP A 315 3.18 14.49 10.82
N ALA A 316 1.86 14.43 10.56
CA ALA A 316 1.20 14.79 9.31
C ALA A 316 0.04 15.77 9.54
N ARG A 317 0.37 17.06 9.78
CA ARG A 317 -0.59 18.11 10.19
C ARG A 317 -1.76 18.38 9.23
N ARG A 318 -1.72 17.86 7.99
CA ARG A 318 -2.77 18.04 6.97
C ARG A 318 -3.35 16.70 6.48
N MET A 319 -3.48 15.71 7.37
CA MET A 319 -4.20 14.47 7.08
C MET A 319 -5.70 14.69 6.83
N PRO A 320 -6.35 13.84 6.02
CA PRO A 320 -7.81 13.90 5.84
C PRO A 320 -8.54 13.71 7.18
N ARG A 321 -9.54 14.54 7.46
CA ARG A 321 -10.32 14.50 8.71
C ARG A 321 -10.90 13.10 9.00
N MET A 322 -11.35 12.38 7.97
CA MET A 322 -11.87 11.02 8.11
C MET A 322 -10.83 10.02 8.66
N LEU A 323 -9.56 10.09 8.21
CA LEU A 323 -8.50 9.23 8.72
C LEU A 323 -8.16 9.58 10.17
N VAL A 324 -8.11 10.88 10.50
CA VAL A 324 -7.88 11.36 11.87
C VAL A 324 -8.98 10.87 12.83
N TRP A 325 -10.26 11.03 12.43
CA TRP A 325 -11.38 10.50 13.20
C TRP A 325 -11.30 8.98 13.34
N PHE A 326 -10.91 8.25 12.29
CA PHE A 326 -10.74 6.81 12.37
C PHE A 326 -9.57 6.39 13.28
N SER A 327 -8.46 7.13 13.32
CA SER A 327 -7.37 6.91 14.30
C SER A 327 -7.87 7.01 15.74
N TYR A 328 -8.63 8.06 16.06
CA TYR A 328 -9.12 8.28 17.43
C TYR A 328 -10.30 7.35 17.78
N ALA A 329 -11.15 6.99 16.81
CA ALA A 329 -12.22 6.02 17.01
C ALA A 329 -11.67 4.59 17.22
N ALA A 330 -10.64 4.19 16.46
CA ALA A 330 -9.93 2.93 16.66
C ALA A 330 -9.31 2.88 18.06
N LEU A 331 -8.52 3.90 18.45
CA LEU A 331 -7.92 3.96 19.78
C LEU A 331 -8.95 4.02 20.91
N GLY A 332 -10.07 4.72 20.72
CA GLY A 332 -11.17 4.74 21.68
C GLY A 332 -11.81 3.35 21.84
N LEU A 333 -11.99 2.62 20.74
CA LEU A 333 -12.52 1.25 20.76
C LEU A 333 -11.54 0.27 21.41
N GLU A 334 -10.23 0.39 21.17
CA GLU A 334 -9.19 -0.40 21.86
C GLU A 334 -9.27 -0.20 23.39
N VAL A 335 -9.36 1.05 23.85
CA VAL A 335 -9.45 1.38 25.29
C VAL A 335 -10.77 0.89 25.90
N VAL A 336 -11.90 1.05 25.21
CA VAL A 336 -13.20 0.52 25.66
C VAL A 336 -13.20 -1.01 25.70
N ALA A 337 -12.59 -1.67 24.72
CA ALA A 337 -12.49 -3.13 24.68
C ALA A 337 -11.58 -3.66 25.80
N MET A 338 -10.43 -3.01 26.04
CA MET A 338 -9.55 -3.34 27.16
C MET A 338 -10.26 -3.20 28.52
N ILE A 339 -11.04 -2.13 28.73
CA ILE A 339 -11.81 -1.93 29.97
C ILE A 339 -12.93 -2.97 30.11
N ALA A 340 -13.63 -3.30 29.03
CA ALA A 340 -14.70 -4.30 29.03
C ALA A 340 -14.18 -5.73 29.34
N TYR A 341 -12.94 -6.02 28.93
CA TYR A 341 -12.18 -7.21 29.35
C TYR A 341 -11.72 -7.09 30.83
N ASP A 342 -10.74 -6.22 31.12
CA ASP A 342 -9.98 -6.14 32.39
C ASP A 342 -10.83 -5.79 33.61
N ARG A 343 -11.91 -5.03 33.44
CA ARG A 343 -12.71 -4.48 34.57
C ARG A 343 -14.13 -4.98 34.66
N LEU A 344 -14.70 -5.43 33.54
CA LEU A 344 -16.10 -5.82 33.47
C LEU A 344 -16.29 -7.32 33.18
N GLY A 345 -15.26 -8.03 32.71
CA GLY A 345 -15.33 -9.46 32.39
C GLY A 345 -16.36 -9.80 31.31
N PHE A 346 -16.71 -8.83 30.44
CA PHE A 346 -17.81 -8.97 29.47
C PHE A 346 -17.50 -9.95 28.33
N PHE A 347 -16.22 -10.23 28.06
CA PHE A 347 -15.76 -11.18 27.04
C PHE A 347 -14.33 -11.65 27.33
N SER A 348 -13.89 -12.68 26.60
CA SER A 348 -12.55 -13.27 26.70
C SER A 348 -11.44 -12.38 26.13
N LEU A 349 -10.18 -12.64 26.48
CA LEU A 349 -9.03 -11.92 25.91
C LEU A 349 -9.02 -12.07 24.37
N THR A 350 -9.44 -13.24 23.88
CA THR A 350 -9.63 -13.55 22.46
C THR A 350 -10.46 -12.50 21.71
N VAL A 351 -11.52 -11.97 22.33
CA VAL A 351 -12.37 -10.93 21.70
C VAL A 351 -11.66 -9.57 21.66
N PHE A 352 -10.92 -9.20 22.72
CA PHE A 352 -10.07 -8.02 22.70
C PHE A 352 -8.99 -8.14 21.62
N GLU A 353 -8.30 -9.27 21.53
CA GLU A 353 -7.24 -9.52 20.55
C GLU A 353 -7.77 -9.48 19.12
N ILE A 354 -8.90 -10.13 18.83
CA ILE A 354 -9.55 -10.07 17.50
C ILE A 354 -9.90 -8.62 17.12
N ILE A 355 -10.39 -7.80 18.06
CA ILE A 355 -10.64 -6.36 17.84
C ILE A 355 -9.32 -5.65 17.52
N ALA A 356 -8.28 -5.81 18.34
CA ALA A 356 -6.99 -5.13 18.18
C ALA A 356 -6.30 -5.49 16.84
N PHE A 357 -6.18 -6.78 16.52
CA PHE A 357 -5.64 -7.24 15.23
C PHE A 357 -6.43 -6.68 14.04
N THR A 358 -7.76 -6.68 14.13
CA THR A 358 -8.63 -6.14 13.06
C THR A 358 -8.44 -4.63 12.91
N LEU A 359 -8.35 -3.88 14.00
CA LEU A 359 -8.15 -2.42 13.98
C LEU A 359 -6.78 -2.03 13.44
N VAL A 360 -5.70 -2.71 13.87
CA VAL A 360 -4.34 -2.50 13.33
C VAL A 360 -4.33 -2.66 11.81
N PHE A 361 -4.81 -3.79 11.30
CA PHE A 361 -4.82 -4.04 9.85
C PHE A 361 -5.76 -3.12 9.08
N THR A 362 -6.95 -2.83 9.61
CA THR A 362 -7.91 -1.92 8.97
C THR A 362 -7.40 -0.48 8.93
N TRP A 363 -6.73 -0.01 9.97
CA TRP A 363 -6.12 1.31 10.02
C TRP A 363 -4.95 1.45 9.05
N LEU A 364 -4.10 0.43 8.94
CA LEU A 364 -3.00 0.41 7.96
C LEU A 364 -3.53 0.36 6.52
N ILE A 365 -4.57 -0.44 6.26
CA ILE A 365 -5.32 -0.44 4.99
C ILE A 365 -5.88 0.97 4.70
N ALA A 366 -6.53 1.61 5.67
CA ALA A 366 -7.12 2.94 5.52
C ALA A 366 -6.05 4.04 5.30
N LEU A 367 -4.90 3.96 5.99
CA LEU A 367 -3.76 4.85 5.78
C LEU A 367 -3.26 4.75 4.34
N VAL A 368 -3.00 3.53 3.85
CA VAL A 368 -2.53 3.32 2.48
C VAL A 368 -3.58 3.77 1.47
N ALA A 369 -4.84 3.35 1.64
CA ALA A 369 -5.93 3.69 0.73
C ALA A 369 -6.24 5.20 0.68
N THR A 370 -6.19 5.93 1.81
CA THR A 370 -6.40 7.39 1.81
C THR A 370 -5.22 8.16 1.19
N THR A 371 -4.00 7.63 1.27
CA THR A 371 -2.89 8.18 0.47
C THR A 371 -3.04 7.88 -1.02
N ALA A 372 -3.51 6.67 -1.36
CA ALA A 372 -3.78 6.20 -2.71
C ALA A 372 -4.89 6.99 -3.42
N MET A 373 -6.01 7.30 -2.74
CA MET A 373 -7.19 7.97 -3.32
C MET A 373 -6.95 9.37 -3.93
N HIS A 374 -5.75 9.95 -3.84
CA HIS A 374 -5.46 11.31 -4.32
C HIS A 374 -4.09 11.47 -5.04
N PRO A 375 -3.92 10.94 -6.28
CA PRO A 375 -2.75 11.22 -7.13
C PRO A 375 -3.11 12.05 -8.39
N HIS A 376 -2.37 13.13 -8.62
CA HIS A 376 -2.09 13.71 -9.95
C HIS A 376 -3.23 14.11 -10.92
N SER A 377 -4.41 14.54 -10.44
CA SER A 377 -5.46 15.10 -11.32
C SER A 377 -5.10 16.41 -12.06
N HIS A 378 -3.94 17.03 -11.78
CA HIS A 378 -3.57 18.36 -12.30
C HIS A 378 -2.08 18.54 -12.70
N SER A 379 -1.32 17.48 -13.02
CA SER A 379 0.14 17.64 -13.24
C SER A 379 0.77 16.78 -14.34
N GLN A 380 0.12 16.63 -15.51
CA GLN A 380 0.81 16.13 -16.72
C GLN A 380 0.17 16.51 -18.07
N SER A 381 -1.12 16.85 -18.13
CA SER A 381 -1.87 16.97 -19.40
C SER A 381 -1.91 18.37 -20.05
N ALA A 382 -1.19 19.36 -19.53
CA ALA A 382 -1.30 20.77 -19.98
C ALA A 382 0.04 21.40 -20.43
N ASP A 383 1.07 21.39 -19.58
CA ASP A 383 2.31 22.17 -19.85
C ASP A 383 3.21 21.58 -20.95
N GLY A 384 3.20 20.26 -21.14
CA GLY A 384 4.17 19.58 -22.02
C GLY A 384 3.98 19.89 -23.51
N THR A 385 2.76 19.69 -24.01
CA THR A 385 2.38 19.98 -25.40
C THR A 385 2.42 21.46 -25.69
N ASP A 386 1.90 22.30 -24.78
CA ASP A 386 1.74 23.72 -25.06
C ASP A 386 3.08 24.49 -25.03
N ALA A 387 4.01 24.13 -24.13
CA ALA A 387 5.36 24.70 -24.15
C ALA A 387 6.16 24.28 -25.39
N ALA A 388 5.99 23.04 -25.89
CA ALA A 388 6.62 22.58 -27.12
C ALA A 388 6.04 23.29 -28.36
N THR A 389 4.71 23.38 -28.47
CA THR A 389 4.01 24.04 -29.58
C THR A 389 4.32 25.54 -29.61
N ARG A 390 4.27 26.25 -28.47
CA ARG A 390 4.67 27.67 -28.39
C ARG A 390 6.13 27.89 -28.80
N ARG A 391 7.05 26.96 -28.48
CA ARG A 391 8.46 27.04 -28.94
C ARG A 391 8.59 26.87 -30.46
N HIS A 392 7.89 25.91 -31.06
CA HIS A 392 7.89 25.76 -32.52
C HIS A 392 7.33 27.00 -33.21
N LEU A 393 6.18 27.52 -32.76
CA LEU A 393 5.58 28.74 -33.32
C LEU A 393 6.47 29.98 -33.15
N ALA A 394 7.24 30.08 -32.07
CA ALA A 394 8.21 31.16 -31.86
C ALA A 394 9.42 31.07 -32.81
N VAL A 395 9.94 29.87 -33.08
CA VAL A 395 11.04 29.67 -34.05
C VAL A 395 10.56 29.98 -35.47
N ASP A 396 9.40 29.46 -35.85
CA ASP A 396 8.80 29.65 -37.19
C ASP A 396 8.48 31.11 -37.52
N SER A 397 8.12 31.91 -36.53
CA SER A 397 7.84 33.34 -36.69
C SER A 397 9.10 34.21 -36.68
N PHE A 398 10.20 33.73 -36.06
CA PHE A 398 11.52 34.38 -36.20
C PHE A 398 12.14 34.09 -37.57
N ALA A 399 12.09 32.85 -38.04
CA ALA A 399 12.60 32.44 -39.36
C ALA A 399 11.92 33.23 -40.50
N ARG A 400 10.59 33.41 -40.43
CA ARG A 400 9.82 34.18 -41.43
C ARG A 400 10.10 35.69 -41.40
N ARG A 401 10.60 36.26 -40.30
CA ARG A 401 11.07 37.66 -40.27
C ARG A 401 12.48 37.80 -40.84
N ALA A 402 13.35 36.80 -40.64
CA ALA A 402 14.70 36.81 -41.18
C ALA A 402 14.72 36.76 -42.72
N THR A 403 13.84 35.97 -43.34
CA THR A 403 13.74 35.90 -44.81
C THR A 403 13.09 37.12 -45.45
N ALA A 404 12.14 37.78 -44.76
CA ALA A 404 11.45 38.97 -45.28
C ALA A 404 12.33 40.23 -45.43
N VAL A 405 13.55 40.23 -44.88
CA VAL A 405 14.50 41.36 -44.95
C VAL A 405 15.52 41.19 -46.09
N ALA A 406 15.59 40.02 -46.72
CA ALA A 406 16.68 39.66 -47.65
C ALA A 406 16.44 40.03 -49.14
N THR A 407 15.27 40.56 -49.51
CA THR A 407 14.90 40.83 -50.91
C THR A 407 14.31 42.22 -51.11
N GLY A 408 15.18 43.23 -51.24
CA GLY A 408 14.85 44.56 -51.76
C GLY A 408 15.87 44.96 -52.83
N PRO A 409 15.45 45.54 -53.98
CA PRO A 409 16.37 45.87 -55.07
C PRO A 409 17.29 47.05 -54.72
N VAL A 410 18.54 46.99 -55.15
CA VAL A 410 19.53 48.05 -54.94
C VAL A 410 19.34 49.16 -55.97
N GLY A 411 19.14 50.39 -55.49
CA GLY A 411 19.15 51.63 -56.28
C GLY A 411 20.08 52.66 -55.64
N PRO A 412 20.69 53.57 -56.41
CA PRO A 412 21.76 54.43 -55.93
C PRO A 412 21.29 55.63 -55.09
N ALA A 413 22.20 56.12 -54.26
CA ALA A 413 22.15 57.38 -53.52
C ALA A 413 23.43 58.18 -53.85
N PRO A 414 23.62 59.45 -53.40
CA PRO A 414 22.73 60.29 -52.58
C PRO A 414 22.52 61.72 -53.15
N ASP A 415 21.66 62.52 -52.50
CA ASP A 415 21.97 63.96 -52.30
C ASP A 415 21.29 64.56 -51.05
N ARG A 416 21.63 65.81 -50.74
CA ARG A 416 21.45 66.54 -49.48
C ARG A 416 20.05 67.14 -49.29
N ARG A 417 19.55 67.12 -48.04
CA ARG A 417 19.28 68.32 -47.19
C ARG A 417 18.60 67.96 -45.87
N ALA A 418 18.69 68.87 -44.89
CA ALA A 418 17.98 68.88 -43.61
C ALA A 418 17.31 70.27 -43.44
N PRO A 419 16.58 70.62 -42.35
CA PRO A 419 16.18 69.85 -41.16
C PRO A 419 14.67 70.00 -40.80
N ARG A 420 14.27 69.64 -39.55
CA ARG A 420 13.49 70.49 -38.58
C ARG A 420 12.32 69.81 -37.82
N ARG A 421 12.53 69.59 -36.49
CA ARG A 421 11.49 69.50 -35.40
C ARG A 421 10.55 68.27 -35.46
N LEU A 422 9.91 67.76 -34.39
CA LEU A 422 9.73 68.01 -32.92
C LEU A 422 9.23 66.65 -32.29
N ARG A 423 9.06 66.32 -30.99
CA ARG A 423 9.13 66.93 -29.63
C ARG A 423 9.23 65.79 -28.57
N THR A 424 9.72 66.05 -27.33
CA THR A 424 9.46 65.30 -26.05
C THR A 424 9.75 63.78 -26.01
N SER A 425 10.80 63.29 -25.33
CA SER A 425 10.92 63.03 -23.86
C SER A 425 10.04 61.86 -23.35
N THR A 426 10.46 60.93 -22.49
CA THR A 426 11.58 60.83 -21.51
C THR A 426 12.24 59.43 -21.57
N GLY A 427 13.33 59.05 -20.88
CA GLY A 427 14.29 59.78 -20.04
C GLY A 427 15.12 58.81 -19.14
N VAL A 428 16.45 58.83 -19.28
CA VAL A 428 17.53 58.31 -18.38
C VAL A 428 17.25 56.98 -17.62
N MET A 429 17.77 55.80 -17.97
CA MET A 429 19.16 55.34 -18.23
C MET A 429 19.96 54.87 -16.99
N ASN A 430 20.69 53.76 -17.15
CA ASN A 430 21.52 53.09 -16.13
C ASN A 430 22.67 53.93 -15.56
N ALA A 431 23.08 53.61 -14.32
CA ALA A 431 24.46 53.75 -13.87
C ALA A 431 24.88 52.59 -12.93
N ARG A 432 26.14 52.17 -13.01
CA ARG A 432 26.80 51.24 -12.07
C ARG A 432 27.61 52.06 -11.04
N VAL A 433 27.96 51.50 -9.88
CA VAL A 433 29.36 51.49 -9.34
C VAL A 433 29.50 50.73 -8.00
N ARG A 434 30.09 49.53 -8.09
CA ARG A 434 31.23 49.01 -7.30
C ARG A 434 31.58 49.68 -5.94
N ARG A 435 31.49 48.91 -4.85
CA ARG A 435 32.54 48.89 -3.80
C ARG A 435 32.72 47.50 -3.17
N ARG A 436 33.86 47.28 -2.51
CA ARG A 436 34.36 45.99 -1.99
C ARG A 436 35.04 46.25 -0.64
N SER A 437 34.81 45.40 0.36
CA SER A 437 35.52 45.44 1.66
C SER A 437 35.85 44.02 2.15
N ARG A 438 36.86 43.92 3.02
CA ARG A 438 37.40 42.69 3.65
C ARG A 438 37.37 42.86 5.17
N ARG A 439 36.96 41.82 5.90
CA ARG A 439 37.45 41.36 7.24
C ARG A 439 36.63 40.09 7.58
N THR A 440 37.12 38.91 7.98
CA THR A 440 38.32 38.41 8.71
C THR A 440 38.25 38.46 10.24
N GLY A 441 37.43 37.58 10.83
CA GLY A 441 37.59 36.96 12.16
C GLY A 441 37.41 37.85 13.41
N PRO A 442 37.53 37.27 14.63
CA PRO A 442 37.78 35.85 14.97
C PRO A 442 36.60 35.18 15.72
N LEU A 443 36.82 33.95 16.23
CA LEU A 443 35.94 33.24 17.16
C LEU A 443 36.58 33.19 18.57
N SER A 444 35.83 33.58 19.60
CA SER A 444 36.12 33.29 21.02
C SER A 444 34.78 33.33 21.80
N HIS A 445 34.31 32.26 22.47
CA HIS A 445 34.83 31.60 23.69
C HIS A 445 34.34 32.21 25.03
N GLU A 446 33.07 32.65 25.12
CA GLU A 446 32.54 33.36 26.32
C GLU A 446 31.14 32.93 26.82
N GLN A 447 30.70 31.68 26.56
CA GLN A 447 29.46 31.13 27.16
C GLN A 447 29.64 29.71 27.76
N ARG A 448 30.86 29.41 28.26
CA ARG A 448 31.19 28.17 29.01
C ARG A 448 31.92 28.44 30.32
N ALA A 449 31.56 29.52 31.04
CA ALA A 449 32.22 29.90 32.30
C ALA A 449 31.29 30.66 33.26
N MET A 450 30.16 30.07 33.65
CA MET A 450 29.38 30.51 34.81
C MET A 450 28.62 29.32 35.42
N TRP A 451 28.47 29.30 36.75
CA TRP A 451 27.77 28.27 37.54
C TRP A 451 28.39 26.85 37.58
N ARG A 452 29.66 26.80 38.00
CA ARG A 452 30.19 25.82 38.99
C ARG A 452 31.14 26.58 39.92
N GLY A 453 31.08 26.43 41.25
CA GLY A 453 32.03 27.19 42.10
C GLY A 453 31.86 27.27 43.63
N SER A 454 31.23 26.30 44.32
CA SER A 454 31.37 26.10 45.78
C SER A 454 30.99 24.64 46.09
N VAL A 455 31.76 23.77 46.78
CA VAL A 455 32.87 23.89 47.76
C VAL A 455 32.43 24.59 49.04
N SER A 456 32.42 23.99 50.24
CA SER A 456 32.52 22.59 50.75
C SER A 456 31.88 22.59 52.17
N SER A 457 31.89 21.60 53.08
CA SER A 457 32.63 20.33 53.28
C SER A 457 31.85 19.43 54.30
N ASP A 458 32.46 18.31 54.72
CA ASP A 458 32.26 17.61 56.02
C ASP A 458 31.01 16.73 56.27
N ASP A 459 31.09 15.49 55.77
CA ASP A 459 30.95 14.16 56.43
C ASP A 459 29.92 13.83 57.58
N PRO A 460 29.59 12.53 57.77
CA PRO A 460 28.42 12.06 58.54
C PRO A 460 28.71 11.59 59.98
N PRO A 461 27.69 11.06 60.68
CA PRO A 461 27.87 9.75 61.30
C PRO A 461 26.69 8.77 61.14
N ASP A 462 26.96 7.48 61.45
CA ASP A 462 26.00 6.37 61.45
C ASP A 462 24.88 6.47 62.48
N HIS A 463 23.74 5.84 62.19
CA HIS A 463 22.95 5.11 63.19
C HIS A 463 22.42 3.78 62.63
N GLY A 464 22.65 2.69 63.35
CA GLY A 464 22.29 1.33 62.92
C GLY A 464 21.30 0.62 63.83
N ILE A 465 20.71 -0.45 63.28
CA ILE A 465 20.23 -1.68 63.96
C ILE A 465 19.47 -1.51 65.30
N SER A 466 18.15 -1.67 65.28
CA SER A 466 17.45 -2.34 66.40
C SER A 466 16.21 -3.17 66.02
N ARG A 467 16.34 -4.47 66.29
CA ARG A 467 15.38 -5.54 66.64
C ARG A 467 13.85 -5.32 66.57
N ARG A 468 13.19 -6.33 65.98
CA ARG A 468 11.98 -7.09 66.44
C ARG A 468 11.13 -6.51 67.59
N VAL A 469 9.79 -6.62 67.45
CA VAL A 469 8.94 -7.44 68.34
C VAL A 469 7.60 -7.80 67.66
N ARG A 470 6.95 -8.87 68.15
CA ARG A 470 5.71 -9.47 67.65
C ARG A 470 4.47 -8.58 67.85
N ARG A 471 3.47 -8.73 66.98
CA ARG A 471 2.28 -9.55 67.30
C ARG A 471 1.79 -10.29 66.06
#